data_AF-A0A7X2SYM5-F1
#
_entry.id   AF-A0A7X2SYM5-F1
#
_cell.length_a   1.000
_cell.length_b   1.000
_cell.length_c   1.000
_cell.angle_alpha   90.00
_cell.angle_beta   90.00
_cell.angle_gamma   90.00
#
_symmetry.space_group_name_H-M   'P 1'
#
loop_
_entity.id
_entity.type
_entity.pdbx_description
1 polymer ?
#
loop_
_entity_poly.entity_id
_entity_poly.type
_entity_poly.pdbx_seq_one_letter_code
_entity_poly.pdbx_strand_id
1 'polypeptide(L)'
;LGLLATIIGALYGGVLMQRLSLFRALMIFGLLQAVSNFGYWLLAVTDKQLWSMASAGFVENLCGGMGTAAFVALLMTLCNKSFSATQFALLSALSAVGRVYVGPAAGWLVELWGWPTFYAFTVMAGLPGLVLLAFCRQTLNQVEQSGNFLTRSYYPHGYRWTNRLFAAGCGVLALWLVALALNALGVTALTPLLTRLFELGMTLSLLAVLSGVLLDYRALKRTPALPASDA
;
A
#
# COMPACT_ATOMS: atom_id res chain seq x y z
N LEU A 1 -21.55 -12.98 7.60
CA LEU A 1 -21.84 -11.76 6.82
C LEU A 1 -20.59 -11.21 6.12
N GLY A 2 -19.51 -10.92 6.86
CA GLY A 2 -18.27 -10.33 6.31
C GLY A 2 -17.66 -11.08 5.12
N LEU A 3 -17.38 -12.39 5.27
CA LEU A 3 -16.79 -13.19 4.18
C LEU A 3 -17.62 -13.18 2.88
N LEU A 4 -18.95 -13.31 2.99
CA LEU A 4 -19.83 -13.22 1.83
C LEU A 4 -19.78 -11.82 1.19
N ALA A 5 -19.78 -10.77 2.01
CA ALA A 5 -19.65 -9.40 1.54
C ALA A 5 -18.30 -9.18 0.82
N THR A 6 -17.20 -9.71 1.33
CA THR A 6 -15.89 -9.63 0.68
C THR A 6 -15.86 -10.37 -0.66
N ILE A 7 -16.44 -11.57 -0.74
CA ILE A 7 -16.53 -12.33 -1.99
C ILE A 7 -17.37 -11.57 -3.02
N ILE A 8 -18.55 -11.10 -2.63
CA ILE A 8 -19.43 -10.30 -3.50
C ILE A 8 -18.71 -9.02 -3.94
N GLY A 9 -18.01 -8.35 -3.03
CA GLY A 9 -17.24 -7.15 -3.31
C GLY A 9 -16.09 -7.40 -4.27
N ALA A 10 -15.35 -8.50 -4.11
CA ALA A 10 -14.27 -8.86 -5.01
C ALA A 10 -14.78 -9.19 -6.42
N LEU A 11 -15.88 -9.94 -6.53
CA LEU A 11 -16.51 -10.26 -7.82
C LEU A 11 -17.05 -8.98 -8.49
N TYR A 12 -17.78 -8.15 -7.75
CA TYR A 12 -18.34 -6.91 -8.26
C TYR A 12 -17.23 -5.92 -8.67
N GLY A 13 -16.19 -5.79 -7.84
CA GLY A 13 -15.01 -4.99 -8.13
C GLY A 13 -14.31 -5.47 -9.40
N GLY A 14 -14.11 -6.78 -9.56
CA GLY A 14 -13.52 -7.38 -10.75
C GLY A 14 -14.32 -7.11 -12.04
N VAL A 15 -15.66 -7.22 -11.99
CA VAL A 15 -16.53 -6.90 -13.13
C VAL A 15 -16.47 -5.40 -13.45
N LEU A 16 -16.50 -4.54 -12.45
CA LEU A 16 -16.44 -3.09 -12.63
C LEU A 16 -15.11 -2.64 -13.24
N MET A 17 -14.01 -3.35 -12.94
CA MET A 17 -12.70 -3.13 -13.56
C MET A 17 -12.64 -3.50 -15.05
N GLN A 18 -13.56 -4.32 -15.55
CA GLN A 18 -13.65 -4.56 -17.01
C GLN A 18 -14.26 -3.36 -17.75
N ARG A 19 -15.01 -2.50 -17.03
CA ARG A 19 -15.72 -1.35 -17.59
C ARG A 19 -14.99 -0.03 -17.34
N LEU A 20 -14.08 0.01 -16.37
CA LEU A 20 -13.34 1.21 -15.95
C LEU A 20 -11.84 1.00 -16.18
N SER A 21 -11.13 2.06 -16.57
CA SER A 21 -9.66 2.08 -16.55
C SER A 21 -9.14 1.79 -15.14
N LEU A 22 -8.01 1.08 -15.03
CA LEU A 22 -7.39 0.68 -13.75
C LEU A 22 -7.26 1.85 -12.76
N PHE A 23 -6.84 3.02 -13.24
CA PHE A 23 -6.72 4.23 -12.41
C PHE A 23 -8.05 4.64 -11.76
N ARG A 24 -9.14 4.68 -12.55
CA ARG A 24 -10.48 5.05 -12.07
C ARG A 24 -11.00 4.04 -11.04
N ALA A 25 -10.79 2.75 -11.30
CA ALA A 25 -11.18 1.70 -10.37
C ALA A 25 -10.45 1.84 -9.02
N LEU A 26 -9.12 2.00 -9.03
CA LEU A 26 -8.32 2.18 -7.82
C LEU A 26 -8.73 3.43 -7.02
N MET A 27 -9.01 4.55 -7.70
CA MET A 27 -9.44 5.79 -7.04
C MET A 27 -10.83 5.64 -6.40
N ILE A 28 -11.79 5.05 -7.12
CA ILE A 28 -13.15 4.86 -6.59
C ILE A 28 -13.13 3.90 -5.40
N PHE A 29 -12.41 2.77 -5.50
CA PHE A 29 -12.37 1.78 -4.43
C PHE A 29 -11.61 2.28 -3.21
N GLY A 30 -10.51 3.01 -3.42
CA GLY A 30 -9.79 3.64 -2.31
C GLY A 30 -10.62 4.72 -1.62
N LEU A 31 -11.38 5.53 -2.37
CA LEU A 31 -12.30 6.51 -1.79
C LEU A 31 -13.44 5.84 -1.03
N LEU A 32 -14.05 4.80 -1.60
CA LEU A 32 -15.08 3.99 -0.91
C LEU A 32 -14.53 3.41 0.39
N GLN A 33 -13.30 2.89 0.40
CA GLN A 33 -12.68 2.36 1.61
C GLN A 33 -12.40 3.44 2.67
N ALA A 34 -12.04 4.66 2.25
CA ALA A 34 -11.91 5.80 3.16
C ALA A 34 -13.27 6.22 3.75
N VAL A 35 -14.32 6.24 2.93
CA VAL A 35 -15.70 6.52 3.38
C VAL A 35 -16.18 5.44 4.35
N SER A 36 -15.87 4.17 4.11
CA SER A 36 -16.20 3.08 5.03
C SER A 36 -15.54 3.25 6.40
N ASN A 37 -14.25 3.65 6.43
CA ASN A 37 -13.55 3.97 7.68
C ASN A 37 -14.15 5.19 8.39
N PHE A 38 -14.60 6.19 7.64
CA PHE A 38 -15.33 7.32 8.21
C PHE A 38 -16.69 6.90 8.79
N GLY A 39 -17.36 5.92 8.18
CA GLY A 39 -18.57 5.31 8.73
C GLY A 39 -18.34 4.69 10.12
N TYR A 40 -17.20 4.04 10.34
CA TYR A 40 -16.83 3.53 11.67
C TYR A 40 -16.52 4.63 12.66
N TRP A 41 -15.92 5.73 12.23
CA TRP A 41 -15.73 6.90 13.08
C TRP A 41 -17.07 7.43 13.60
N LEU A 42 -18.05 7.60 12.70
CA LEU A 42 -19.39 8.06 13.05
C LEU A 42 -20.09 7.09 14.02
N LEU A 43 -19.86 5.80 13.83
CA LEU A 43 -20.39 4.73 14.67
C LEU A 43 -19.75 4.68 16.07
N ALA A 44 -18.48 5.09 16.18
CA ALA A 44 -17.78 5.19 17.46
C ALA A 44 -18.28 6.38 18.30
N VAL A 45 -18.91 7.38 17.67
CA VAL A 45 -19.45 8.58 18.31
C VAL A 45 -20.97 8.49 18.57
N THR A 46 -21.69 7.68 17.79
CA THR A 46 -23.15 7.50 17.88
C THR A 46 -23.52 6.33 18.81
N ASP A 47 -24.75 6.33 19.34
CA ASP A 47 -25.26 5.25 20.18
C ASP A 47 -25.25 3.87 19.50
N LYS A 48 -24.94 2.84 20.31
CA LYS A 48 -24.70 1.47 19.85
C LYS A 48 -26.00 0.82 19.37
N GLN A 49 -26.23 0.81 18.06
CA GLN A 49 -27.28 0.01 17.43
C GLN A 49 -26.68 -1.12 16.57
N LEU A 50 -27.14 -2.34 16.83
CA LEU A 50 -26.67 -3.56 16.14
C LEU A 50 -26.80 -3.47 14.61
N TRP A 51 -27.88 -2.85 14.12
CA TRP A 51 -28.15 -2.66 12.69
C TRP A 51 -27.14 -1.70 12.02
N SER A 52 -26.71 -0.67 12.74
CA SER A 52 -25.72 0.28 12.25
C SER A 52 -24.32 -0.36 12.20
N MET A 53 -23.97 -1.19 13.19
CA MET A 53 -22.73 -2.00 13.15
C MET A 53 -22.73 -3.03 12.03
N ALA A 54 -23.83 -3.77 11.84
CA ALA A 54 -23.92 -4.78 10.80
C ALA A 54 -23.80 -4.19 9.39
N SER A 55 -24.41 -3.03 9.15
CA SER A 55 -24.32 -2.33 7.86
C SER A 55 -22.93 -1.73 7.62
N ALA A 56 -22.32 -1.07 8.62
CA ALA A 56 -20.96 -0.55 8.52
C ALA A 56 -19.94 -1.66 8.22
N GLY A 57 -20.03 -2.78 8.95
CA GLY A 57 -19.17 -3.94 8.71
C GLY A 57 -19.41 -4.59 7.35
N PHE A 58 -20.66 -4.66 6.88
CA PHE A 58 -20.96 -5.15 5.54
C PHE A 58 -20.30 -4.27 4.46
N VAL A 59 -20.47 -2.95 4.55
CA VAL A 59 -19.90 -1.99 3.59
C VAL A 59 -18.38 -2.02 3.61
N GLU A 60 -17.75 -2.10 4.78
CA GLU A 60 -16.29 -2.23 4.89
C GLU A 60 -15.78 -3.51 4.24
N ASN A 61 -16.40 -4.66 4.52
CA ASN A 61 -15.99 -5.93 3.93
C ASN A 61 -16.20 -5.95 2.41
N LEU A 62 -17.29 -5.34 1.92
CA LEU A 62 -17.56 -5.16 0.49
C LEU A 62 -16.47 -4.30 -0.17
N CYS A 63 -16.19 -3.12 0.39
CA CYS A 63 -15.15 -2.21 -0.11
C CYS A 63 -13.75 -2.83 -0.02
N GLY A 64 -13.46 -3.59 1.03
CA GLY A 64 -12.21 -4.33 1.18
C GLY A 64 -12.04 -5.40 0.09
N GLY A 65 -13.11 -6.12 -0.26
CA GLY A 65 -13.13 -7.04 -1.40
C GLY A 65 -12.84 -6.34 -2.73
N MET A 66 -13.47 -5.20 -2.98
CA MET A 66 -13.24 -4.40 -4.19
C MET A 66 -11.80 -3.86 -4.25
N GLY A 67 -11.30 -3.32 -3.15
CA GLY A 67 -9.95 -2.77 -3.03
C GLY A 67 -8.87 -3.82 -3.24
N THR A 68 -9.03 -5.01 -2.66
CA THR A 68 -8.09 -6.13 -2.87
C THR A 68 -8.06 -6.60 -4.32
N ALA A 69 -9.22 -6.73 -4.98
CA ALA A 69 -9.28 -7.08 -6.40
C ALA A 69 -8.54 -6.07 -7.28
N ALA A 70 -8.76 -4.77 -7.06
CA ALA A 70 -8.05 -3.74 -7.81
C ALA A 70 -6.55 -3.69 -7.51
N PHE A 71 -6.17 -3.94 -6.25
CA PHE A 71 -4.78 -4.01 -5.87
C PHE A 71 -4.05 -5.18 -6.56
N VAL A 72 -4.65 -6.37 -6.60
CA VAL A 72 -4.08 -7.52 -7.31
C VAL A 72 -3.95 -7.22 -8.81
N ALA A 73 -4.98 -6.62 -9.42
CA ALA A 73 -4.91 -6.22 -10.82
C ALA A 73 -3.79 -5.20 -11.08
N LEU A 74 -3.61 -4.21 -10.19
CA LEU A 74 -2.48 -3.27 -10.26
C LEU A 74 -1.14 -4.01 -10.23
N LEU A 75 -0.96 -4.95 -9.30
CA LEU A 75 0.28 -5.73 -9.23
C LEU A 75 0.53 -6.52 -10.52
N MET A 76 -0.51 -7.12 -11.10
CA MET A 76 -0.41 -7.84 -12.37
C MET A 76 -0.02 -6.91 -13.53
N THR A 77 -0.59 -5.70 -13.59
CA THR A 77 -0.23 -4.68 -14.58
C THR A 77 1.22 -4.20 -14.40
N LEU A 78 1.74 -4.19 -13.17
CA LEU A 78 3.12 -3.83 -12.87
C LEU A 78 4.13 -4.94 -13.18
N CYS A 79 3.68 -6.17 -13.41
CA CYS A 79 4.56 -7.30 -13.71
C CYS A 79 4.86 -7.40 -15.20
N ASN A 80 6.12 -7.64 -15.54
CA ASN A 80 6.53 -7.91 -16.91
C ASN A 80 6.12 -9.34 -17.30
N LYS A 81 5.53 -9.50 -18.50
CA LYS A 81 5.12 -10.79 -19.06
C LYS A 81 6.22 -11.86 -19.05
N SER A 82 7.50 -11.48 -19.15
CA SER A 82 8.62 -12.43 -19.18
C SER A 82 8.95 -13.07 -17.82
N PHE A 83 8.66 -12.41 -16.70
CA PHE A 83 9.01 -12.88 -15.34
C PHE A 83 7.87 -12.61 -14.34
N SER A 84 6.63 -12.76 -14.81
CA SER A 84 5.45 -12.28 -14.08
C SER A 84 5.27 -12.94 -12.71
N ALA A 85 5.53 -14.25 -12.59
CA ALA A 85 5.30 -14.99 -11.34
C ALA A 85 6.21 -14.51 -10.19
N THR A 86 7.50 -14.31 -10.46
CA THR A 86 8.46 -13.87 -9.43
C THR A 86 8.26 -12.42 -9.04
N GLN A 87 7.97 -11.54 -10.00
CA GLN A 87 7.69 -10.14 -9.73
C GLN A 87 6.39 -9.97 -8.94
N PHE A 88 5.35 -10.73 -9.30
CA PHE A 88 4.09 -10.71 -8.56
C PHE A 88 4.27 -11.19 -7.13
N ALA A 89 5.04 -12.27 -6.91
CA ALA A 89 5.35 -12.77 -5.58
C ALA A 89 6.13 -11.73 -4.74
N LEU A 90 7.13 -11.06 -5.33
CA LEU A 90 7.91 -10.02 -4.67
C LEU A 90 7.04 -8.81 -4.30
N LEU A 91 6.24 -8.30 -5.23
CA LEU A 91 5.35 -7.16 -4.99
C LEU A 91 4.24 -7.50 -3.98
N SER A 92 3.69 -8.72 -4.05
CA SER A 92 2.69 -9.20 -3.09
C SER A 92 3.29 -9.34 -1.69
N ALA A 93 4.50 -9.90 -1.57
CA ALA A 93 5.22 -9.99 -0.31
C ALA A 93 5.49 -8.60 0.27
N LEU A 94 5.96 -7.64 -0.54
CA LEU A 94 6.18 -6.26 -0.11
C LEU A 94 4.88 -5.61 0.39
N SER A 95 3.75 -5.83 -0.30
CA SER A 95 2.45 -5.31 0.15
C SER A 95 1.98 -5.94 1.47
N ALA A 96 2.29 -7.22 1.68
CA ALA A 96 1.90 -7.95 2.88
C ALA A 96 2.68 -7.44 4.10
N VAL A 97 3.95 -7.09 3.93
CA VAL A 97 4.77 -6.46 4.99
C VAL A 97 4.05 -5.25 5.58
N GLY A 98 3.63 -4.29 4.75
CA GLY A 98 2.92 -3.10 5.23
C GLY A 98 1.66 -3.45 6.04
N ARG A 99 0.84 -4.38 5.53
CA ARG A 99 -0.39 -4.82 6.21
C ARG A 99 -0.11 -5.50 7.55
N VAL A 100 0.90 -6.37 7.61
CA VAL A 100 1.24 -7.16 8.80
C VAL A 100 1.75 -6.28 9.93
N TYR A 101 2.55 -5.25 9.63
CA TYR A 101 3.09 -4.34 10.66
C TYR A 101 2.07 -3.29 11.12
N VAL A 102 1.19 -2.83 10.23
CA VAL A 102 0.15 -1.84 10.59
C VAL A 102 -0.87 -2.43 11.56
N GLY A 103 -1.14 -3.74 11.51
CA GLY A 103 -2.09 -4.42 12.41
C GLY A 103 -1.77 -4.27 13.91
N PRO A 104 -0.60 -4.73 14.39
CA PRO A 104 -0.19 -4.54 15.78
C PRO A 104 -0.06 -3.06 16.19
N ALA A 105 0.46 -2.22 15.30
CA ALA A 105 0.56 -0.78 15.55
C ALA A 105 -0.83 -0.14 15.77
N ALA A 106 -1.84 -0.57 15.00
CA ALA A 106 -3.22 -0.13 15.19
C ALA A 106 -3.79 -0.52 16.56
N GLY A 107 -3.51 -1.73 17.05
CA GLY A 107 -3.94 -2.16 18.38
C GLY A 107 -3.39 -1.26 19.49
N TRP A 108 -2.09 -0.99 19.46
CA TRP A 108 -1.44 -0.09 20.42
C TRP A 108 -1.96 1.36 20.33
N LEU A 109 -2.23 1.86 19.11
CA LEU A 109 -2.81 3.19 18.90
C LEU A 109 -4.24 3.30 19.46
N VAL A 110 -5.06 2.25 19.30
CA VAL A 110 -6.43 2.21 19.84
C VAL A 110 -6.41 2.19 21.37
N GLU A 111 -5.48 1.46 21.99
CA GLU A 111 -5.33 1.43 23.45
C GLU A 111 -4.97 2.80 24.03
N LEU A 112 -4.15 3.59 23.31
CA LEU A 112 -3.73 4.92 23.76
C LEU A 112 -4.72 6.04 23.44
N TRP A 113 -5.30 6.04 22.24
CA TRP A 113 -6.08 7.18 21.72
C TRP A 113 -7.60 6.92 21.65
N GLY A 114 -8.02 5.67 21.85
CA GLY A 114 -9.40 5.24 21.71
C GLY A 114 -9.86 5.07 20.26
N TRP A 115 -11.00 4.41 20.11
CA TRP A 115 -11.60 4.08 18.81
C TRP A 115 -11.91 5.29 17.91
N PRO A 116 -12.50 6.41 18.41
CA PRO A 116 -12.83 7.55 17.55
C PRO A 116 -11.57 8.19 16.95
N THR A 117 -10.56 8.49 17.76
CA THR A 117 -9.33 9.12 17.27
C THR A 117 -8.60 8.21 16.28
N PHE A 118 -8.59 6.90 16.52
CA PHE A 118 -8.01 5.91 15.60
C PHE A 118 -8.69 5.92 14.23
N TYR A 119 -10.02 5.85 14.15
CA TYR A 119 -10.73 5.88 12.87
C TYR A 119 -10.55 7.20 12.12
N ALA A 120 -10.49 8.33 12.82
CA ALA A 120 -10.16 9.62 12.19
C ALA A 120 -8.73 9.60 11.62
N PHE A 121 -7.77 9.06 12.37
CA PHE A 121 -6.39 8.91 11.94
C PHE A 121 -6.26 7.99 10.72
N THR A 122 -6.98 6.87 10.64
CA THR A 122 -6.89 5.97 9.47
C THR A 122 -7.44 6.61 8.19
N VAL A 123 -8.50 7.41 8.28
CA VAL A 123 -9.02 8.20 7.15
C VAL A 123 -7.96 9.19 6.67
N MET A 124 -7.34 9.94 7.60
CA MET A 124 -6.26 10.88 7.27
C MET A 124 -5.03 10.17 6.69
N ALA A 125 -4.64 9.03 7.23
CA ALA A 125 -3.52 8.23 6.77
C ALA A 125 -3.76 7.61 5.38
N GLY A 126 -5.02 7.41 4.98
CA GLY A 126 -5.38 6.96 3.64
C GLY A 126 -5.27 8.03 2.54
N LEU A 127 -5.47 9.30 2.90
CA LEU A 127 -5.38 10.43 1.96
C LEU A 127 -4.06 10.54 1.20
N PRO A 128 -2.86 10.46 1.83
CA PRO A 128 -1.61 10.52 1.08
C PRO A 128 -1.47 9.37 0.07
N GLY A 129 -2.03 8.20 0.37
CA GLY A 129 -2.07 7.07 -0.57
C GLY A 129 -2.92 7.37 -1.81
N LEU A 130 -4.10 7.97 -1.62
CA LEU A 130 -4.98 8.40 -2.72
C LEU A 130 -4.35 9.54 -3.55
N VAL A 131 -3.68 10.48 -2.88
CA VAL A 131 -2.96 11.58 -3.56
C VAL A 131 -1.80 11.04 -4.39
N LEU A 132 -1.03 10.08 -3.86
CA LEU A 132 0.05 9.43 -4.60
C LEU A 132 -0.49 8.68 -5.83
N LEU A 133 -1.62 7.98 -5.66
CA LEU A 133 -2.31 7.31 -6.77
C LEU A 133 -2.74 8.31 -7.84
N ALA A 134 -3.29 9.47 -7.44
CA ALA A 134 -3.66 10.54 -8.36
C ALA A 134 -2.46 11.08 -9.16
N PHE A 135 -1.28 11.19 -8.53
CA PHE A 135 -0.05 11.55 -9.25
C PHE A 135 0.40 10.49 -10.24
N CYS A 136 0.19 9.21 -9.93
CA CYS A 136 0.52 8.09 -10.81
C CYS A 136 -0.45 7.89 -11.97
N ARG A 137 -1.51 8.70 -12.10
CA ARG A 137 -2.55 8.59 -13.15
C ARG A 137 -1.97 8.39 -14.55
N GLN A 138 -1.05 9.27 -14.96
CA GLN A 138 -0.48 9.23 -16.31
C GLN A 138 0.34 7.96 -16.54
N THR A 139 1.10 7.52 -15.54
CA THR A 139 1.88 6.28 -15.62
C THR A 139 0.97 5.06 -15.70
N LEU A 140 -0.08 4.98 -14.88
CA LEU A 140 -0.99 3.84 -14.86
C LEU A 140 -1.77 3.70 -16.18
N ASN A 141 -2.32 4.82 -16.69
CA ASN A 141 -3.04 4.80 -17.97
C ASN A 141 -2.12 4.40 -19.13
N GLN A 142 -0.85 4.84 -19.13
CA GLN A 142 0.10 4.46 -20.17
C GLN A 142 0.49 2.99 -20.10
N VAL A 143 0.75 2.44 -18.91
CA VAL A 143 1.07 1.01 -18.77
C VAL A 143 -0.11 0.15 -19.18
N GLU A 144 -1.34 0.57 -18.85
CA GLU A 144 -2.57 -0.10 -19.28
C GLU A 144 -2.76 -0.08 -20.80
N GLN A 145 -2.45 1.03 -21.49
CA GLN A 145 -2.63 1.18 -22.94
C GLN A 145 -1.48 0.63 -23.78
N SER A 146 -0.23 0.84 -23.37
CA SER A 146 0.96 0.54 -24.17
C SER A 146 1.65 -0.77 -23.79
N GLY A 147 1.36 -1.31 -22.61
CA GLY A 147 2.05 -2.49 -22.06
C GLY A 147 3.55 -2.29 -21.83
N ASN A 148 4.08 -1.09 -22.07
CA ASN A 148 5.49 -0.74 -21.97
C ASN A 148 5.71 0.21 -20.80
N PHE A 149 6.71 -0.10 -19.97
CA PHE A 149 7.15 0.81 -18.92
C PHE A 149 7.97 1.95 -19.55
N LEU A 150 7.66 3.19 -19.18
CA LEU A 150 8.58 4.31 -19.41
C LEU A 150 9.90 4.02 -18.69
N THR A 151 10.97 3.76 -19.42
CA THR A 151 12.32 3.62 -18.87
C THR A 151 12.80 5.00 -18.39
N ARG A 152 12.61 5.28 -17.10
CA ARG A 152 13.00 6.56 -16.48
C ARG A 152 14.53 6.66 -16.40
N SER A 153 15.15 7.33 -17.38
CA SER A 153 16.62 7.45 -17.50
C SER A 153 17.20 8.81 -17.08
N TYR A 154 16.38 9.74 -16.57
CA TYR A 154 16.83 11.12 -16.29
C TYR A 154 17.84 11.27 -15.14
N TYR A 155 17.82 10.42 -14.11
CA TYR A 155 18.72 10.51 -12.94
C TYR A 155 19.39 9.16 -12.57
N PRO A 156 20.25 8.59 -13.45
CA PRO A 156 20.80 7.24 -13.26
C PRO A 156 21.66 7.10 -11.99
N HIS A 157 22.38 8.16 -11.59
CA HIS A 157 23.15 8.16 -10.36
C HIS A 157 22.27 8.22 -9.10
N GLY A 158 21.16 8.96 -9.12
CA GLY A 158 20.23 9.05 -8.00
C GLY A 158 19.59 7.70 -7.69
N TYR A 159 19.03 7.03 -8.70
CA TYR A 159 18.42 5.72 -8.53
C TYR A 159 19.41 4.65 -8.05
N ARG A 160 20.68 4.69 -8.47
CA ARG A 160 21.71 3.76 -7.99
C ARG A 160 21.97 3.91 -6.49
N TRP A 161 22.04 5.15 -5.99
CA TRP A 161 22.23 5.40 -4.55
C TRP A 161 20.98 5.02 -3.75
N THR A 162 19.79 5.35 -4.25
CA THR A 162 18.54 4.91 -3.63
C THR A 162 18.45 3.39 -3.54
N ASN A 163 18.80 2.66 -4.60
CA ASN A 163 18.74 1.20 -4.61
C ASN A 163 19.78 0.57 -3.66
N ARG A 164 20.98 1.15 -3.55
CA ARG A 164 22.00 0.73 -2.58
C ARG A 164 21.56 0.98 -1.14
N LEU A 165 20.97 2.14 -0.85
CA LEU A 165 20.40 2.45 0.46
C LEU A 165 19.27 1.50 0.84
N PHE A 166 18.37 1.21 -0.12
CA PHE A 166 17.28 0.27 0.09
C PHE A 166 17.81 -1.15 0.35
N ALA A 167 18.77 -1.63 -0.45
CA ALA A 167 19.41 -2.92 -0.26
C ALA A 167 20.14 -3.03 1.08
N ALA A 168 20.82 -1.96 1.52
CA ALA A 168 21.45 -1.89 2.83
C ALA A 168 20.41 -1.97 3.96
N GLY A 169 19.29 -1.25 3.85
CA GLY A 169 18.17 -1.33 4.79
C GLY A 169 17.57 -2.74 4.87
N CYS A 170 17.32 -3.39 3.73
CA CYS A 170 16.87 -4.78 3.67
C CYS A 170 17.90 -5.75 4.29
N GLY A 171 19.19 -5.54 4.06
CA GLY A 171 20.26 -6.34 4.66
C GLY A 171 20.29 -6.23 6.19
N VAL A 172 20.12 -5.02 6.73
CA VAL A 172 20.02 -4.78 8.17
C VAL A 172 18.75 -5.44 8.76
N LEU A 173 17.62 -5.37 8.07
CA LEU A 173 16.38 -6.05 8.50
C LEU A 173 16.49 -7.58 8.45
N ALA A 174 17.19 -8.14 7.46
CA ALA A 174 17.47 -9.58 7.41
C ALA A 174 18.37 -10.02 8.57
N LEU A 175 19.41 -9.24 8.88
CA LEU A 175 20.26 -9.47 10.06
C LEU A 175 19.46 -9.36 11.36
N TRP A 176 18.55 -8.40 11.45
CA TRP A 176 17.62 -8.28 12.57
C TRP A 176 16.73 -9.52 12.72
N LEU A 177 16.14 -10.04 11.64
CA LEU A 177 15.32 -11.26 11.68
C LEU A 177 16.12 -12.47 12.15
N VAL A 178 17.37 -12.64 11.69
CA VAL A 178 18.26 -13.71 12.13
C VAL A 178 18.60 -13.55 13.62
N ALA A 179 18.95 -12.34 14.05
CA ALA A 179 19.22 -12.05 15.46
C ALA A 179 17.98 -12.30 16.33
N LEU A 180 16.78 -12.00 15.82
CA LEU A 180 15.52 -12.22 16.53
C LEU A 180 15.24 -13.71 16.71
N ALA A 181 15.47 -14.50 15.66
CA ALA A 181 15.38 -15.96 15.73
C ALA A 181 16.37 -16.54 16.75
N LEU A 182 17.64 -16.10 16.74
CA LEU A 182 18.66 -16.56 17.69
C LEU A 182 18.34 -16.17 19.15
N ASN A 183 17.76 -14.99 19.35
CA ASN A 183 17.26 -14.56 20.66
C ASN A 183 16.04 -15.39 21.10
N ALA A 184 15.13 -15.73 20.18
CA ALA A 184 13.98 -16.59 20.47
C ALA A 184 14.38 -18.04 20.81
N LEU A 185 15.48 -18.54 20.24
CA LEU A 185 16.10 -19.83 20.57
C LEU A 185 16.87 -19.81 21.91
N GLY A 186 16.93 -18.67 22.61
CA GLY A 186 17.61 -18.54 23.90
C GLY A 186 19.15 -18.54 23.81
N VAL A 187 19.71 -18.42 22.61
CA VAL A 187 21.17 -18.51 22.38
C VAL A 187 21.89 -17.22 22.81
N THR A 188 21.22 -16.06 22.73
CA THR A 188 21.80 -14.74 23.08
C THR A 188 20.72 -13.79 23.63
N ALA A 189 21.05 -12.97 24.64
CA ALA A 189 20.18 -11.91 25.18
C ALA A 189 20.58 -10.54 24.60
N LEU A 190 20.33 -10.33 23.31
CA LEU A 190 20.71 -9.12 22.57
C LEU A 190 19.53 -8.17 22.36
N THR A 191 18.62 -8.07 23.32
CA THR A 191 17.41 -7.22 23.26
C THR A 191 17.66 -5.75 22.92
N PRO A 192 18.65 -5.02 23.48
CA PRO A 192 18.90 -3.63 23.10
C PRO A 192 19.56 -3.48 21.73
N LEU A 193 20.26 -4.52 21.25
CA LEU A 193 20.85 -4.54 19.92
C LEU A 193 19.77 -4.81 18.86
N LEU A 194 18.81 -5.68 19.15
CA LEU A 194 17.65 -5.99 18.30
C LEU A 194 16.81 -4.74 17.99
N THR A 195 16.48 -3.94 19.01
CA THR A 195 15.72 -2.71 18.80
C THR A 195 16.49 -1.72 17.93
N ARG A 196 17.78 -1.51 18.19
CA ARG A 196 18.64 -0.63 17.37
C ARG A 196 18.79 -1.10 15.93
N LEU A 197 19.00 -2.41 15.69
CA LEU A 197 19.07 -2.94 14.32
C LEU A 197 17.75 -2.74 13.57
N PHE A 198 16.62 -2.95 14.23
CA PHE A 198 15.31 -2.72 13.63
C PHE A 198 15.10 -1.26 13.26
N GLU A 199 15.35 -0.34 14.20
CA GLU A 199 15.22 1.11 13.98
C GLU A 199 16.13 1.59 12.83
N LEU A 200 17.38 1.15 12.79
CA LEU A 200 18.31 1.48 11.71
C LEU A 200 17.87 0.91 10.35
N GLY A 201 17.43 -0.35 10.30
CA GLY A 201 16.95 -0.97 9.08
C GLY A 201 15.70 -0.29 8.51
N MET A 202 14.75 0.06 9.39
CA MET A 202 13.52 0.76 9.03
C MET A 202 13.79 2.19 8.58
N THR A 203 14.63 2.94 9.30
CA THR A 203 14.94 4.33 8.91
C THR A 203 15.68 4.41 7.58
N LEU A 204 16.67 3.53 7.33
CA LEU A 204 17.40 3.47 6.06
C LEU A 204 16.48 3.11 4.89
N SER A 205 15.60 2.12 5.07
CA SER A 205 14.65 1.73 4.02
C SER A 205 13.60 2.81 3.75
N LEU A 206 13.06 3.47 4.78
CA LEU A 206 12.13 4.59 4.63
C LEU A 206 12.77 5.78 3.90
N LEU A 207 13.99 6.17 4.27
CA LEU A 207 14.73 7.24 3.59
C LEU A 207 15.00 6.89 2.12
N ALA A 208 15.35 5.63 1.84
CA ALA A 208 15.51 5.15 0.47
C ALA A 208 14.20 5.27 -0.32
N VAL A 209 13.07 4.81 0.23
CA VAL A 209 11.76 4.92 -0.44
C VAL A 209 11.37 6.39 -0.69
N LEU A 210 11.50 7.26 0.32
CA LEU A 210 11.17 8.69 0.18
C LEU A 210 12.04 9.38 -0.87
N SER A 211 13.35 9.10 -0.88
CA SER A 211 14.26 9.64 -1.90
C SER A 211 13.92 9.13 -3.31
N GLY A 212 13.54 7.85 -3.44
CA GLY A 212 13.08 7.26 -4.70
C GLY A 212 11.82 7.92 -5.23
N VAL A 213 10.81 8.12 -4.36
CA VAL A 213 9.56 8.83 -4.71
C VAL A 213 9.84 10.28 -5.12
N LEU A 214 10.76 10.96 -4.44
CA LEU A 214 11.15 12.33 -4.79
C LEU A 214 11.85 12.41 -6.16
N LEU A 215 12.72 11.45 -6.47
CA LEU A 215 13.37 11.34 -7.77
C LEU A 215 12.36 11.05 -8.88
N ASP A 216 11.42 10.13 -8.62
CA ASP A 216 10.31 9.81 -9.53
C ASP A 216 9.44 11.04 -9.81
N TYR A 217 9.10 11.81 -8.76
CA TYR A 217 8.34 13.04 -8.90
C TYR A 217 9.07 14.09 -9.75
N ARG A 218 10.38 14.27 -9.52
CA ARG A 218 11.20 15.19 -10.31
C ARG A 218 11.37 14.74 -11.75
N ALA A 219 11.45 13.43 -11.99
CA ALA A 219 11.50 12.86 -13.34
C ALA A 219 10.16 13.10 -14.07
N LEU A 220 9.02 12.83 -13.43
CA LEU A 220 7.68 13.07 -13.97
C LEU A 220 7.45 14.54 -14.38
N LYS A 221 7.93 15.50 -13.57
CA LYS A 221 7.84 16.93 -13.92
C LYS A 221 8.70 17.36 -15.11
N ARG A 222 9.74 16.58 -15.46
CA ARG A 222 10.68 16.91 -16.54
C ARG A 222 10.40 16.16 -17.84
N THR A 223 9.59 15.10 -17.81
CA THR A 223 9.10 14.46 -19.03
C THR A 223 8.18 15.45 -19.75
N PRO A 224 8.50 15.89 -20.98
CA PRO A 224 7.60 16.75 -21.75
C PRO A 224 6.25 16.05 -21.88
N ALA A 225 5.15 16.78 -21.71
CA ALA A 225 3.85 16.28 -22.11
C ALA A 225 3.95 15.93 -23.61
N LEU A 226 3.94 14.64 -23.94
CA LEU A 226 3.78 14.22 -25.32
C LEU A 226 2.45 14.78 -25.82
N PRO A 227 2.38 15.33 -27.05
CA PRO A 227 1.18 15.95 -27.57
C PRO A 227 0.00 14.99 -27.41
N ALA A 228 -1.12 15.51 -26.92
CA ALA A 228 -2.37 14.77 -26.88
C ALA A 228 -2.64 14.26 -28.30
N SER A 229 -2.65 12.93 -28.48
CA SER A 229 -3.18 12.37 -29.71
C SER A 229 -4.68 12.60 -29.68
N ASP A 230 -5.12 13.69 -30.30
CA ASP A 230 -6.48 13.83 -30.79
C ASP A 230 -6.70 12.70 -31.82
N ALA A 231 -7.50 11.71 -31.44
CA ALA A 231 -8.18 10.77 -32.34
C ALA A 231 -9.35 10.13 -31.61
#